data_AF-A0A0G4EHV8-F1
#
_entry.id   AF-A0A0G4EHV8-F1
#
_cell.length_a   1.000
_cell.length_b   1.000
_cell.length_c   1.000
_cell.angle_alpha   90.00
_cell.angle_beta   90.00
_cell.angle_gamma   90.00
#
_symmetry.space_group_name_H-M   'P 1'
#
loop_
_entity.id
_entity.type
_entity.pdbx_description
1 polymer ?
#
loop_
_entity_poly.entity_id
_entity_poly.type
_entity_poly.pdbx_seq_one_letter_code
_entity_poly.pdbx_strand_id
1 'polypeptide(L)'
;MLVGRRVTFCRPNGQHDGTLQLRHNNELRLIRNEPNFAIVINPPLPLPNSPVHPFSQHPFQQHAKPHDPPVRSRITWHPSVGWTTVAANDGVVFSSASSLLKSLIVVHRVLAVGGMSQSPPMAVDRSARGGYLDGVLTRSPHTPLDDCSHVMAHEVVGGMCRQSHWLTSSNDPFIAWIAMRIPPGDNQNVEVTINTSEAPAAGVANDEPSPSDSP
;
A
#
# COMPACT_ATOMS: atom_id res chain seq x y z
N MET A 1 -12.41 4.89 -16.95
CA MET A 1 -11.93 4.22 -18.19
C MET A 1 -10.64 3.48 -17.85
N LEU A 2 -10.68 2.15 -17.86
CA LEU A 2 -9.51 1.30 -17.71
C LEU A 2 -8.76 1.27 -19.04
N VAL A 3 -7.65 2.00 -19.16
CA VAL A 3 -6.77 1.97 -20.34
C VAL A 3 -5.48 1.28 -19.93
N GLY A 4 -5.31 0.04 -20.39
CA GLY A 4 -4.13 -0.76 -20.10
C GLY A 4 -2.88 -0.14 -20.71
N ARG A 5 -1.89 0.18 -19.87
CA ARG A 5 -0.50 0.38 -20.29
C ARG A 5 0.28 -0.89 -19.98
N ARG A 6 1.06 -1.37 -20.95
CA ARG A 6 1.96 -2.51 -20.79
C ARG A 6 3.15 -2.06 -19.94
N VAL A 7 3.24 -2.52 -18.69
CA VAL A 7 4.42 -2.28 -17.84
C VAL A 7 5.17 -3.60 -17.71
N THR A 8 6.41 -3.61 -18.18
CA THR A 8 7.30 -4.78 -18.11
C THR A 8 8.06 -4.75 -16.80
N PHE A 9 8.01 -5.84 -16.02
CA PHE A 9 8.84 -5.97 -14.82
C PHE A 9 10.06 -6.83 -15.13
N CYS A 10 11.23 -6.30 -14.80
CA CYS A 10 12.50 -7.00 -14.95
C CYS A 10 13.13 -7.24 -13.58
N ARG A 11 13.85 -8.34 -13.46
CA ARG A 11 14.76 -8.61 -12.36
C ARG A 11 16.00 -7.71 -12.46
N PRO A 12 16.77 -7.53 -11.37
CA PRO A 12 18.03 -6.78 -11.40
C PRO A 12 19.04 -7.32 -12.43
N ASN A 13 18.98 -8.60 -12.78
CA ASN A 13 19.81 -9.24 -13.79
C ASN A 13 19.32 -9.04 -15.25
N GLY A 14 18.30 -8.20 -15.47
CA GLY A 14 17.73 -7.92 -16.79
C GLY A 14 16.72 -8.95 -17.30
N GLN A 15 16.47 -10.03 -16.56
CA GLN A 15 15.50 -11.06 -16.97
C GLN A 15 14.06 -10.56 -16.80
N HIS A 16 13.23 -10.78 -17.83
CA HIS A 16 11.79 -10.49 -17.78
C HIS A 16 11.08 -11.41 -16.77
N ASP A 17 10.33 -10.82 -15.84
CA ASP A 17 9.66 -11.56 -14.75
C ASP A 17 8.13 -11.45 -14.81
N GLY A 18 7.61 -10.63 -15.73
CA GLY A 18 6.17 -10.51 -15.99
C GLY A 18 5.81 -9.23 -16.75
N THR A 19 4.54 -9.14 -17.15
CA THR A 19 3.96 -7.94 -17.76
C THR A 19 2.64 -7.60 -17.07
N LEU A 20 2.46 -6.36 -16.64
CA LEU A 20 1.14 -5.89 -16.24
C LEU A 20 0.34 -5.47 -17.47
N GLN A 21 -0.90 -6.00 -17.59
CA GLN A 21 -1.88 -5.51 -18.55
C GLN A 21 -3.28 -5.43 -17.91
N LEU A 22 -3.74 -4.22 -17.64
CA LEU A 22 -5.10 -4.00 -17.16
C LEU A 22 -6.10 -4.13 -18.34
N ARG A 23 -7.01 -5.12 -18.32
CA ARG A 23 -8.15 -5.24 -19.26
C ARG A 23 -9.48 -5.04 -18.52
N HIS A 24 -10.48 -4.55 -19.24
CA HIS A 24 -11.82 -4.28 -18.75
C HIS A 24 -12.84 -5.07 -19.60
N ASN A 25 -13.46 -6.07 -18.98
CA ASN A 25 -14.67 -6.83 -19.34
C ASN A 25 -14.66 -8.12 -18.48
N ASN A 26 -14.85 -7.93 -17.18
CA ASN A 26 -14.94 -8.93 -16.09
C ASN A 26 -13.69 -9.70 -15.62
N GLU A 27 -12.51 -9.45 -16.19
CA GLU A 27 -11.26 -9.95 -15.59
C GLU A 27 -10.12 -8.93 -15.69
N LEU A 28 -9.56 -8.59 -14.51
CA LEU A 28 -8.29 -7.89 -14.38
C LEU A 28 -7.17 -8.94 -14.31
N ARG A 29 -6.29 -8.97 -15.31
CA ARG A 29 -5.18 -9.94 -15.37
C ARG A 29 -3.84 -9.23 -15.23
N LEU A 30 -3.12 -9.41 -14.11
CA LEU A 30 -1.68 -9.19 -14.11
C LEU A 30 -1.08 -10.31 -14.99
N ILE A 31 -0.52 -10.00 -16.15
CA ILE A 31 -0.09 -11.02 -17.12
C ILE A 31 1.28 -11.57 -16.71
N ARG A 32 1.21 -12.43 -15.71
CA ARG A 32 1.64 -13.80 -15.88
C ARG A 32 0.36 -14.62 -15.92
N ASN A 33 -0.09 -15.02 -17.12
CA ASN A 33 -1.37 -15.73 -17.31
C ASN A 33 -1.26 -17.18 -16.84
N GLU A 34 -1.03 -17.34 -15.53
CA GLU A 34 -0.93 -18.61 -14.83
C GLU A 34 -2.00 -18.61 -13.73
N PRO A 35 -2.68 -19.75 -13.46
CA PRO A 35 -3.76 -19.84 -12.47
C PRO A 35 -3.41 -19.30 -11.09
N ASN A 36 -2.13 -19.38 -10.71
CA ASN A 36 -1.67 -18.96 -9.39
C ASN A 36 -1.75 -17.43 -9.18
N PHE A 37 -1.68 -16.62 -10.25
CA PHE A 37 -1.67 -15.15 -10.18
C PHE A 37 -3.06 -14.52 -10.36
N ALA A 38 -4.12 -15.31 -10.27
CA ALA A 38 -5.49 -14.81 -10.31
C ALA A 38 -5.75 -13.85 -9.13
N ILE A 39 -6.45 -12.75 -9.40
CA ILE A 39 -6.94 -11.82 -8.39
C ILE A 39 -8.46 -11.94 -8.30
N VAL A 40 -9.00 -11.76 -7.11
CA VAL A 40 -10.45 -11.79 -6.87
C VAL A 40 -10.96 -10.36 -6.84
N ILE A 41 -11.88 -10.03 -7.75
CA ILE A 41 -12.56 -8.73 -7.79
C ILE A 41 -13.77 -8.76 -6.87
N ASN A 42 -14.00 -7.69 -6.11
CA ASN A 42 -15.06 -7.61 -5.11
C ASN A 42 -15.06 -8.82 -4.17
N PRO A 43 -13.94 -9.10 -3.47
CA PRO A 43 -13.89 -10.20 -2.54
C PRO A 43 -14.95 -10.01 -1.44
N PRO A 44 -15.47 -11.10 -0.84
CA PRO A 44 -16.30 -10.98 0.35
C PRO A 44 -15.47 -10.31 1.46
N LEU A 45 -16.05 -9.29 2.10
CA LEU A 45 -15.45 -8.56 3.22
C LEU A 45 -16.44 -8.47 4.40
N PRO A 46 -15.96 -8.49 5.67
CA PRO A 46 -14.55 -8.67 6.06
C PRO A 46 -14.01 -10.06 5.70
N LEU A 47 -12.68 -10.20 5.68
CA LEU A 47 -12.05 -11.49 5.40
C LEU A 47 -12.53 -12.55 6.43
N PRO A 48 -12.71 -13.82 6.01
CA PRO A 48 -12.96 -14.90 6.96
C PRO A 48 -11.83 -14.96 7.99
N ASN A 49 -12.17 -14.95 9.27
CA ASN A 49 -11.25 -14.90 10.42
C ASN A 49 -10.54 -13.55 10.66
N SER A 50 -10.92 -12.45 10.00
CA SER A 50 -10.46 -11.14 10.45
C SER A 50 -11.13 -10.78 11.78
N PRO A 51 -10.39 -10.21 12.75
CA PRO A 51 -10.99 -9.49 13.87
C PRO A 51 -11.99 -8.44 13.37
N VAL A 52 -12.87 -7.94 14.24
CA VAL A 52 -13.72 -6.79 13.92
C VAL A 52 -12.83 -5.70 13.31
N HIS A 53 -13.13 -5.31 12.06
CA HIS A 53 -12.35 -4.30 11.36
C HIS A 53 -12.28 -3.04 12.25
N PRO A 54 -11.14 -2.35 12.35
CA PRO A 54 -10.97 -1.17 13.22
C PRO A 54 -11.91 0.02 12.85
N PHE A 55 -12.73 -0.14 11.82
CA PHE A 55 -13.82 0.76 11.45
C PHE A 55 -15.08 -0.10 11.36
N SER A 56 -16.15 0.32 12.05
CA SER A 56 -17.39 -0.46 12.24
C SER A 56 -18.06 -0.96 10.94
N GLN A 57 -17.75 -0.34 9.80
CA GLN A 57 -18.06 -0.80 8.46
C GLN A 57 -16.76 -0.88 7.65
N HIS A 58 -16.62 -1.90 6.80
CA HIS A 58 -15.41 -2.08 6.03
C HIS A 58 -15.28 -0.95 4.99
N PRO A 59 -14.29 -0.04 5.11
CA PRO A 59 -14.23 1.20 4.33
C PRO A 59 -14.11 0.94 2.82
N PHE A 60 -13.50 -0.19 2.43
CA PHE A 60 -13.34 -0.54 1.02
C PHE A 60 -14.68 -0.85 0.32
N GLN A 61 -15.65 -1.47 1.01
CA GLN A 61 -16.97 -1.72 0.41
C GLN A 61 -17.80 -0.44 0.32
N GLN A 62 -17.81 0.35 1.39
CA GLN A 62 -18.57 1.60 1.46
C GLN A 62 -18.13 2.60 0.38
N HIS A 63 -16.85 2.60 0.02
CA HIS A 63 -16.28 3.55 -0.93
C HIS A 63 -15.89 2.93 -2.28
N ALA A 64 -16.33 1.71 -2.56
CA ALA A 64 -16.04 1.01 -3.81
C ALA A 64 -16.51 1.83 -5.03
N LYS A 65 -15.60 2.04 -5.97
CA LYS A 65 -15.92 2.66 -7.27
C LYS A 65 -16.23 1.55 -8.28
N PRO A 66 -17.32 1.64 -9.07
CA PRO A 66 -17.68 0.58 -10.03
C PRO A 66 -16.56 0.20 -11.02
N HIS A 67 -15.72 1.17 -11.40
CA HIS A 67 -14.63 0.99 -12.36
C HIS A 67 -13.26 0.77 -11.70
N ASP A 68 -13.19 0.77 -10.36
CA ASP A 68 -11.97 0.54 -9.59
C ASP A 68 -12.31 -0.19 -8.27
N PRO A 69 -12.91 -1.39 -8.37
CA PRO A 69 -13.46 -2.12 -7.23
C PRO A 69 -12.35 -2.63 -6.30
N PRO A 70 -12.67 -2.94 -5.02
CA PRO A 70 -11.78 -3.67 -4.14
C PRO A 70 -11.31 -5.00 -4.76
N VAL A 71 -10.07 -5.38 -4.50
CA VAL A 71 -9.48 -6.61 -5.03
C VAL A 71 -8.73 -7.37 -3.95
N ARG A 72 -8.78 -8.69 -3.99
CA ARG A 72 -7.90 -9.56 -3.21
C ARG A 72 -6.83 -10.13 -4.12
N SER A 73 -5.58 -10.04 -3.69
CA SER A 73 -4.43 -10.55 -4.43
C SER A 73 -3.53 -11.37 -3.52
N ARG A 74 -3.04 -12.49 -4.06
CA ARG A 74 -2.00 -13.32 -3.42
C ARG A 74 -0.60 -13.00 -3.95
N ILE A 75 -0.50 -12.08 -4.90
CA ILE A 75 0.73 -11.81 -5.62
C ILE A 75 1.68 -11.03 -4.70
N THR A 76 2.90 -11.51 -4.58
CA THR A 76 3.96 -10.89 -3.79
C THR A 76 5.30 -11.04 -4.51
N TRP A 77 6.32 -10.31 -4.04
CA TRP A 77 7.69 -10.44 -4.52
C TRP A 77 8.53 -11.25 -3.53
N HIS A 78 9.28 -12.22 -4.05
CA HIS A 78 10.28 -12.97 -3.29
C HIS A 78 11.68 -12.73 -3.88
N PRO A 79 12.70 -12.35 -3.08
CA PRO A 79 14.04 -12.03 -3.59
C PRO A 79 14.65 -13.09 -4.51
N SER A 80 14.49 -14.37 -4.18
CA SER A 80 15.08 -15.48 -4.95
C SER A 80 14.28 -15.92 -6.18
N VAL A 81 12.96 -15.70 -6.20
CA VAL A 81 12.06 -16.29 -7.20
C VAL A 81 11.38 -15.24 -8.09
N GLY A 82 11.39 -13.98 -7.66
CA GLY A 82 10.66 -12.89 -8.31
C GLY A 82 9.19 -12.87 -7.89
N TRP A 83 8.31 -12.56 -8.83
CA TRP A 83 6.87 -12.61 -8.60
C TRP A 83 6.39 -14.02 -8.27
N THR A 84 5.71 -14.17 -7.13
CA THR A 84 5.16 -15.43 -6.63
C THR A 84 3.82 -15.19 -5.94
N THR A 85 3.21 -16.25 -5.41
CA THR A 85 1.91 -16.19 -4.73
C THR A 85 1.99 -16.77 -3.33
N VAL A 86 1.44 -16.08 -2.34
CA VAL A 86 1.28 -16.59 -0.97
C VAL A 86 0.21 -17.68 -0.90
N ALA A 87 0.02 -18.34 0.26
CA ALA A 87 -1.00 -19.38 0.41
C ALA A 87 -2.42 -18.85 0.11
N ALA A 88 -3.36 -19.76 -0.18
CA ALA A 88 -4.72 -19.40 -0.61
C ALA A 88 -5.43 -18.45 0.36
N ASN A 89 -5.17 -18.60 1.65
CA ASN A 89 -5.81 -17.82 2.70
C ASN A 89 -5.06 -16.51 3.03
N ASP A 90 -3.83 -16.32 2.53
CA ASP A 90 -2.94 -15.21 2.92
C ASP A 90 -3.03 -13.99 2.00
N GLY A 91 -3.99 -13.98 1.06
CA GLY A 91 -4.15 -12.89 0.10
C GLY A 91 -4.58 -11.57 0.75
N VAL A 92 -3.86 -10.49 0.42
CA VAL A 92 -4.10 -9.11 0.84
C VAL A 92 -5.29 -8.53 0.10
N VAL A 93 -6.13 -7.77 0.79
CA VAL A 93 -7.26 -7.03 0.18
C VAL A 93 -6.85 -5.59 0.01
N PHE A 94 -6.96 -5.09 -1.21
CA PHE A 94 -6.73 -3.70 -1.57
C PHE A 94 -8.06 -2.97 -1.74
N SER A 95 -8.09 -1.70 -1.38
CA SER A 95 -9.27 -0.85 -1.55
C SER A 95 -9.71 -0.69 -3.01
N SER A 96 -8.80 -0.90 -3.94
CA SER A 96 -9.05 -0.85 -5.38
C SER A 96 -8.07 -1.68 -6.19
N ALA A 97 -8.42 -2.00 -7.44
CA ALA A 97 -7.49 -2.52 -8.44
C ALA A 97 -6.28 -1.58 -8.65
N SER A 98 -6.51 -0.26 -8.63
CA SER A 98 -5.45 0.73 -8.72
C SER A 98 -4.51 0.71 -7.50
N SER A 99 -5.05 0.53 -6.29
CA SER A 99 -4.25 0.34 -5.07
C SER A 99 -3.37 -0.91 -5.16
N LEU A 100 -3.90 -2.03 -5.64
CA LEU A 100 -3.11 -3.25 -5.87
C LEU A 100 -1.96 -2.97 -6.84
N LEU A 101 -2.25 -2.37 -7.99
CA LEU A 101 -1.24 -2.08 -8.99
C LEU A 101 -0.10 -1.23 -8.42
N LYS A 102 -0.44 -0.10 -7.78
CA LYS A 102 0.56 0.78 -7.18
C LYS A 102 1.35 0.05 -6.08
N SER A 103 0.70 -0.79 -5.29
CA SER A 103 1.37 -1.62 -4.28
C SER A 103 2.38 -2.59 -4.89
N LEU A 104 2.05 -3.25 -6.01
CA LEU A 104 2.99 -4.14 -6.69
C LEU A 104 4.21 -3.35 -7.20
N ILE A 105 4.01 -2.17 -7.78
CA ILE A 105 5.12 -1.30 -8.20
C ILE A 105 6.02 -0.94 -7.01
N VAL A 106 5.44 -0.54 -5.88
CA VAL A 106 6.20 -0.24 -4.65
C VAL A 106 6.95 -1.45 -4.13
N VAL A 107 6.29 -2.60 -4.04
CA VAL A 107 6.89 -3.84 -3.54
C VAL A 107 8.10 -4.23 -4.39
N HIS A 108 7.98 -4.15 -5.72
CA HIS A 108 9.12 -4.38 -6.62
C HIS A 108 10.22 -3.35 -6.42
N ARG A 109 9.89 -2.05 -6.34
CA ARG A 109 10.89 -1.01 -6.10
C ARG A 109 11.65 -1.25 -4.79
N VAL A 110 10.94 -1.50 -3.70
CA VAL A 110 11.51 -1.69 -2.36
C VAL A 110 12.34 -2.98 -2.29
N LEU A 111 11.80 -4.12 -2.75
CA LEU A 111 12.41 -5.44 -2.52
C LEU A 111 13.29 -5.95 -3.66
N ALA A 112 13.08 -5.49 -4.90
CA ALA A 112 13.86 -5.93 -6.05
C ALA A 112 14.96 -4.94 -6.40
N VAL A 113 14.67 -3.63 -6.37
CA VAL A 113 15.60 -2.58 -6.81
C VAL A 113 16.35 -1.97 -5.63
N GLY A 114 15.70 -1.80 -4.48
CA GLY A 114 16.28 -1.17 -3.30
C GLY A 114 16.36 0.36 -3.42
N GLY A 115 17.26 0.97 -2.63
CA GLY A 115 17.47 2.43 -2.62
C GLY A 115 16.29 3.21 -2.02
N MET A 116 15.66 2.63 -1.00
CA MET A 116 14.58 3.25 -0.25
C MET A 116 15.02 3.45 1.20
N SER A 117 14.85 4.66 1.70
CA SER A 117 15.01 5.03 3.10
C SER A 117 13.65 5.01 3.80
N GLN A 118 13.62 4.55 5.04
CA GLN A 118 12.44 4.52 5.89
C GLN A 118 12.75 5.16 7.24
N SER A 119 11.89 6.07 7.70
CA SER A 119 11.99 6.62 9.05
C SER A 119 11.68 5.55 10.11
N PRO A 120 12.17 5.70 11.35
CA PRO A 120 11.67 4.90 12.46
C PRO A 120 10.13 5.00 12.56
N PRO A 121 9.42 3.90 12.86
CA PRO A 121 7.99 3.95 13.13
C PRO A 121 7.70 4.78 14.37
N MET A 122 6.75 5.71 14.25
CA MET A 122 6.26 6.49 15.38
C MET A 122 4.82 6.09 15.70
N ALA A 123 4.55 5.71 16.94
CA ALA A 123 3.18 5.50 17.40
C ALA A 123 2.54 6.86 17.68
N VAL A 124 1.41 7.14 17.01
CA VAL A 124 0.66 8.38 17.17
C VAL A 124 -0.74 8.04 17.66
N ASP A 125 -1.16 8.70 18.74
CA ASP A 125 -2.53 8.61 19.25
C ASP A 125 -3.52 9.13 18.19
N ARG A 126 -4.49 8.29 17.84
CA ARG A 126 -5.52 8.56 16.83
C ARG A 126 -6.42 9.74 17.21
N SER A 127 -6.58 10.00 18.51
CA SER A 127 -7.33 11.14 19.06
C SER A 127 -6.53 12.46 19.08
N ALA A 128 -5.22 12.41 18.84
CA ALA A 128 -4.37 13.60 18.84
C ALA A 128 -4.88 14.67 17.86
N ARG A 129 -4.65 15.95 18.21
CA ARG A 129 -5.14 17.12 17.45
C ARG A 129 -6.66 17.07 17.17
N GLY A 130 -7.45 16.61 18.14
CA GLY A 130 -8.91 16.58 18.04
C GLY A 130 -9.43 15.50 17.09
N GLY A 131 -8.73 14.38 16.95
CA GLY A 131 -9.14 13.28 16.07
C GLY A 131 -8.85 13.52 14.59
N TYR A 132 -7.90 14.40 14.25
CA TYR A 132 -7.52 14.63 12.85
C TYR A 132 -7.09 13.31 12.17
N LEU A 133 -6.25 12.53 12.86
CA LEU A 133 -5.77 11.25 12.35
C LEU A 133 -6.90 10.23 12.23
N ASP A 134 -7.84 10.21 13.18
CA ASP A 134 -9.07 9.42 13.07
C ASP A 134 -9.86 9.74 11.79
N GLY A 135 -10.08 11.03 11.51
CA GLY A 135 -10.75 11.49 10.30
C GLY A 135 -10.03 11.07 9.01
N VAL A 136 -8.69 11.15 9.01
CA VAL A 136 -7.86 10.72 7.88
C VAL A 136 -7.98 9.23 7.59
N LEU A 137 -8.15 8.41 8.62
CA LEU A 137 -8.24 6.96 8.53
C LEU A 137 -9.65 6.45 8.21
N THR A 138 -10.68 7.20 8.60
CA THR A 138 -12.09 6.84 8.40
C THR A 138 -12.68 7.37 7.09
N ARG A 139 -12.00 8.31 6.42
CA ARG A 139 -12.45 8.83 5.12
C ARG A 139 -12.28 7.80 3.99
N SER A 140 -12.79 8.17 2.82
CA SER A 140 -12.67 7.34 1.62
C SER A 140 -11.20 6.96 1.32
N PRO A 141 -10.89 5.66 1.13
CA PRO A 141 -9.55 5.16 0.79
C PRO A 141 -9.11 5.53 -0.63
N HIS A 142 -9.92 6.33 -1.34
CA HIS A 142 -9.63 6.90 -2.66
C HIS A 142 -9.39 8.41 -2.62
N THR A 143 -9.42 9.02 -1.43
CA THR A 143 -9.18 10.46 -1.26
C THR A 143 -7.79 10.67 -0.65
N PRO A 144 -6.83 11.23 -1.38
CA PRO A 144 -5.53 11.57 -0.83
C PRO A 144 -5.64 12.68 0.24
N LEU A 145 -4.59 12.87 1.04
CA LEU A 145 -4.45 14.09 1.84
C LEU A 145 -4.25 15.28 0.90
N ASP A 146 -4.45 16.49 1.42
CA ASP A 146 -4.07 17.70 0.70
C ASP A 146 -2.59 17.61 0.31
N ASP A 147 -2.28 18.09 -0.90
CA ASP A 147 -0.96 18.03 -1.55
C ASP A 147 -0.41 16.63 -1.85
N CYS A 148 -1.10 15.55 -1.48
CA CYS A 148 -0.71 14.21 -1.87
C CYS A 148 -1.25 13.85 -3.27
N SER A 149 -0.41 13.24 -4.10
CA SER A 149 -0.79 12.82 -5.44
C SER A 149 -1.83 11.69 -5.41
N HIS A 150 -1.62 10.70 -4.54
CA HIS A 150 -2.36 9.45 -4.53
C HIS A 150 -2.49 8.86 -3.11
N VAL A 151 -3.49 8.00 -2.94
CA VAL A 151 -3.65 7.15 -1.76
C VAL A 151 -3.70 5.68 -2.18
N MET A 152 -3.18 4.82 -1.32
CA MET A 152 -3.37 3.38 -1.36
C MET A 152 -3.87 2.93 0.01
N ALA A 153 -4.79 1.98 0.04
CA ALA A 153 -5.17 1.31 1.26
C ALA A 153 -5.29 -0.19 1.03
N HIS A 154 -4.85 -0.97 2.01
CA HIS A 154 -5.01 -2.41 2.01
C HIS A 154 -5.11 -2.97 3.43
N GLU A 155 -5.74 -4.14 3.54
CA GLU A 155 -5.81 -4.95 4.75
C GLU A 155 -5.09 -6.26 4.44
N VAL A 156 -4.13 -6.62 5.30
CA VAL A 156 -3.50 -7.94 5.23
C VAL A 156 -4.23 -8.93 6.12
N VAL A 157 -3.97 -10.21 5.89
CA VAL A 157 -4.50 -11.29 6.72
C VAL A 157 -4.00 -11.13 8.15
N GLY A 158 -4.92 -11.23 9.11
CA GLY A 158 -4.67 -10.92 10.52
C GLY A 158 -5.19 -9.56 10.97
N GLY A 159 -5.83 -8.78 10.08
CA GLY A 159 -6.57 -7.55 10.44
C GLY A 159 -5.72 -6.28 10.47
N MET A 160 -4.44 -6.36 10.10
CA MET A 160 -3.59 -5.17 10.00
C MET A 160 -3.98 -4.35 8.76
N CYS A 161 -4.34 -3.10 9.00
CA CYS A 161 -4.71 -2.16 7.97
C CYS A 161 -3.56 -1.20 7.69
N ARG A 162 -3.33 -0.88 6.41
CA ARG A 162 -2.36 0.11 5.98
C ARG A 162 -2.99 1.09 5.02
N GLN A 163 -2.78 2.36 5.28
CA GLN A 163 -3.09 3.46 4.37
C GLN A 163 -1.80 4.21 4.06
N SER A 164 -1.59 4.58 2.80
CA SER A 164 -0.36 5.27 2.39
C SER A 164 -0.71 6.42 1.46
N HIS A 165 -0.17 7.59 1.75
CA HIS A 165 -0.36 8.82 1.00
C HIS A 165 0.94 9.23 0.32
N TRP A 166 0.89 9.35 -1.00
CA TRP A 166 2.04 9.65 -1.83
C TRP A 166 2.26 11.15 -1.92
N LEU A 167 3.45 11.59 -1.51
CA LEU A 167 3.88 12.98 -1.56
C LEU A 167 4.36 13.35 -2.97
N THR A 168 4.96 12.40 -3.68
CA THR A 168 5.38 12.59 -5.07
C THR A 168 4.41 11.95 -6.05
N SER A 169 4.31 12.54 -7.24
CA SER A 169 3.61 12.03 -8.40
C SER A 169 4.47 11.01 -9.17
N SER A 170 3.88 10.37 -10.18
CA SER A 170 4.62 9.47 -11.08
C SER A 170 5.63 10.18 -11.99
N ASN A 171 5.60 11.52 -12.06
CA ASN A 171 6.48 12.31 -12.90
C ASN A 171 7.73 12.80 -12.16
N ASP A 172 7.75 12.66 -10.83
CA ASP A 172 8.87 13.09 -10.02
C ASP A 172 10.04 12.10 -10.11
N PRO A 173 11.30 12.56 -9.98
CA PRO A 173 12.49 11.72 -10.13
C PRO A 173 12.72 10.78 -8.94
N PHE A 174 11.98 10.97 -7.84
CA PHE A 174 12.02 10.12 -6.67
C PHE A 174 10.60 9.85 -6.16
N ILE A 175 10.52 8.83 -5.33
CA ILE A 175 9.28 8.38 -4.72
C ILE A 175 9.30 8.76 -3.25
N ALA A 176 8.25 9.43 -2.74
CA ALA A 176 8.06 9.60 -1.30
C ALA A 176 6.60 9.39 -0.89
N TRP A 177 6.38 8.77 0.27
CA TRP A 177 5.04 8.56 0.83
C TRP A 177 5.05 8.45 2.37
N ILE A 178 3.92 8.79 2.97
CA ILE A 178 3.61 8.56 4.38
C ILE A 178 2.80 7.28 4.46
N ALA A 179 3.21 6.34 5.30
CA ALA A 179 2.47 5.12 5.58
C ALA A 179 1.95 5.12 7.02
N MET A 180 0.64 4.97 7.15
CA MET A 180 -0.08 4.78 8.39
C MET A 180 -0.49 3.31 8.49
N ARG A 181 -0.12 2.66 9.60
CA ARG A 181 -0.42 1.28 9.88
C ARG A 181 -1.19 1.18 11.19
N ILE A 182 -2.25 0.38 11.16
CA ILE A 182 -3.09 0.09 12.32
C ILE A 182 -2.86 -1.38 12.67
N PRO A 183 -2.13 -1.68 13.77
CA PRO A 183 -1.95 -3.04 14.25
C PRO A 183 -3.29 -3.70 14.61
N PRO A 184 -3.39 -5.03 14.50
CA PRO A 184 -4.61 -5.71 14.87
C PRO A 184 -4.86 -5.59 16.38
N GLY A 185 -6.08 -5.17 16.75
CA GLY A 185 -6.47 -4.97 18.15
C GLY A 185 -6.03 -3.65 18.76
N ASP A 186 -5.22 -2.83 18.07
CA ASP A 186 -4.92 -1.46 18.50
C ASP A 186 -5.86 -0.47 17.81
N ASN A 187 -6.82 0.04 18.58
CA ASN A 187 -7.78 1.03 18.11
C ASN A 187 -7.38 2.47 18.49
N GLN A 188 -6.31 2.64 19.28
CA GLN A 188 -5.92 3.93 19.85
C GLN A 188 -4.71 4.51 19.15
N ASN A 189 -3.74 3.70 18.76
CA ASN A 189 -2.52 4.18 18.10
C ASN A 189 -2.44 3.79 16.64
N VAL A 190 -1.70 4.62 15.91
CA VAL A 190 -1.38 4.43 14.50
C VAL A 190 0.13 4.51 14.37
N GLU A 191 0.75 3.48 13.79
CA GLU A 191 2.16 3.53 13.44
C GLU A 191 2.34 4.35 12.16
N VAL A 192 3.08 5.45 12.25
CA VAL A 192 3.38 6.34 11.12
C VAL A 192 4.83 6.18 10.72
N THR A 193 5.07 6.00 9.42
CA THR A 193 6.42 5.94 8.82
C THR A 193 6.47 6.81 7.57
N ILE A 194 7.63 7.41 7.32
CA ILE A 194 7.92 8.14 6.08
C ILE A 194 8.89 7.28 5.28
N ASN A 195 8.63 7.16 3.97
CA ASN A 195 9.46 6.38 3.06
C ASN A 195 9.86 7.30 1.90
N THR A 196 11.11 7.23 1.47
CA THR A 196 11.60 7.98 0.30
C THR A 196 12.70 7.24 -0.45
N SER A 197 12.75 7.39 -1.77
CA SER A 197 13.88 6.95 -2.59
C SER A 197 14.93 8.03 -2.79
N GLU A 198 14.72 9.21 -2.23
CA GLU A 198 15.68 10.31 -2.25
C GLU A 198 16.91 9.96 -1.38
N ALA A 199 18.09 10.34 -1.86
CA ALA A 199 19.31 10.14 -1.10
C ALA A 199 19.29 11.02 0.17
N PRO A 200 19.86 10.55 1.30
CA PRO A 200 20.03 11.39 2.47
C PRO A 200 20.79 12.67 2.11
N ALA A 201 20.38 13.81 2.68
CA ALA A 201 21.12 15.05 2.52
C ALA A 201 22.56 14.89 3.04
N ALA A 202 23.55 15.23 2.22
CA ALA A 202 24.95 15.15 2.62
C ALA A 202 25.22 16.07 3.80
N GLY A 203 25.75 15.53 4.90
CA GLY A 203 26.17 16.30 6.07
C GLY A 203 25.19 16.36 7.24
N VAL A 204 24.04 15.68 7.17
CA VAL A 204 23.12 15.56 8.32
C VAL A 204 23.40 14.24 9.05
N ALA A 205 23.94 14.32 10.26
CA ALA A 205 24.07 13.14 11.12
C ALA A 205 22.67 12.65 11.53
N ASN A 206 22.43 11.34 11.48
CA ASN A 206 21.14 10.74 11.87
C ASN A 206 20.81 10.83 13.37
N ASP A 207 21.69 11.45 14.17
CA ASP A 207 21.60 11.56 15.62
C ASP A 207 21.91 12.99 16.09
N GLU A 208 21.12 13.98 15.65
CA GLU A 208 20.99 15.18 16.49
C GLU A 208 19.95 14.89 17.58
N PRO A 209 20.34 14.89 18.88
CA PRO A 209 19.37 14.81 19.96
C PRO A 209 18.43 16.00 19.83
N SER A 210 17.13 15.76 19.95
CA SER A 210 16.16 16.85 20.07
C SER A 210 16.65 17.83 21.14
N PRO A 211 16.66 19.14 20.87
CA PRO A 211 16.98 20.11 21.91
C PRO A 211 15.99 19.89 23.04
N SER A 212 16.51 19.46 24.18
CA SER A 212 15.76 19.34 25.42
C SER A 212 15.20 20.71 25.75
N ASP A 213 13.89 20.88 25.64
CA ASP A 213 13.19 21.99 26.28
C ASP A 213 13.48 21.92 27.78
N SER A 214 14.23 22.89 28.29
CA SER A 214 14.15 23.40 29.67
C SER A 214 15.04 24.64 29.81
N PRO A 215 14.68 25.59 30.70
CA PRO A 215 13.64 25.52 31.73
C PRO A 215 12.44 26.47 31.50
#